data_AF-A0A0E3WW50-F1
#
_entry.id   AF-A0A0E3WW50-F1
#
_cell.length_a   1.000
_cell.length_b   1.000
_cell.length_c   1.000
_cell.angle_alpha   90.00
_cell.angle_beta   90.00
_cell.angle_gamma   90.00
#
_symmetry.space_group_name_H-M   'P 1'
#
loop_
_entity.id
_entity.type
_entity.pdbx_description
1 polymer ?
#
loop_
_entity_poly.entity_id
_entity_poly.type
_entity_poly.pdbx_seq_one_letter_code
_entity_poly.pdbx_strand_id
1 'polypeptide(L)'
;MQGEKLKGKIIQGFEIIKLWKKDLECLALDVKREQKDLYEFVMIETSIGRVDCAYYKAEGTDKGVIMVTGVTGDFDSPADNLYPRLSADLKDIGISALRIKFRNPTRLADSVLDTLVGIEFLKSENIMNLGLIGHSMGGAVVVQAAFNEENVKTIVTLSTQGYGIDPISILPKNTSVFLIHGEEDEKLSPDISVQAYELAHEPKRIEVMDAKAGHELDEVADDVYVQIRDWVLKHLA
;
A
#
# COMPACT_ATOMS: atom_id res chain seq x y z
N MET A 1 5.37 9.77 -23.82
CA MET A 1 5.12 8.35 -24.17
C MET A 1 5.50 7.41 -23.02
N GLN A 2 5.02 7.67 -21.79
CA GLN A 2 5.25 6.77 -20.64
C GLN A 2 4.03 5.84 -20.40
N GLY A 3 2.81 6.32 -20.66
CA GLY A 3 1.59 5.50 -20.57
C GLY A 3 1.45 4.35 -21.59
N GLU A 4 2.22 4.35 -22.67
CA GLU A 4 2.19 3.26 -23.67
C GLU A 4 2.81 1.96 -23.17
N LYS A 5 3.72 2.01 -22.20
CA LYS A 5 4.43 0.82 -21.70
C LYS A 5 3.53 -0.14 -20.93
N LEU A 6 2.49 0.36 -20.27
CA LEU A 6 1.56 -0.47 -19.49
C LEU A 6 0.46 -1.08 -20.38
N LYS A 7 0.11 -0.43 -21.49
CA LYS A 7 -0.98 -0.84 -22.37
C LYS A 7 -0.73 -2.22 -22.97
N GLY A 8 -1.73 -3.09 -22.90
CA GLY A 8 -1.66 -4.47 -23.38
C GLY A 8 -0.99 -5.45 -22.39
N LYS A 9 -0.53 -4.97 -21.22
CA LYS A 9 0.06 -5.84 -20.20
C LYS A 9 -1.01 -6.62 -19.46
N ILE A 10 -0.81 -7.94 -19.35
CA ILE A 10 -1.59 -8.81 -18.48
C ILE A 10 -0.96 -8.73 -17.08
N ILE A 11 -1.80 -8.44 -16.09
CA ILE A 11 -1.46 -8.31 -14.68
C ILE A 11 -2.09 -9.51 -13.99
N GLN A 12 -1.26 -10.34 -13.36
CA GLN A 12 -1.68 -11.58 -12.71
C GLN A 12 -1.20 -11.61 -11.27
N GLY A 13 -1.94 -12.31 -10.42
CA GLY A 13 -1.57 -12.54 -9.04
C GLY A 13 -2.56 -13.48 -8.37
N PHE A 14 -2.48 -13.55 -7.05
CA PHE A 14 -3.27 -14.45 -6.24
C PHE A 14 -3.74 -13.76 -4.97
N GLU A 15 -4.99 -14.00 -4.61
CA GLU A 15 -5.50 -13.76 -3.26
C GLU A 15 -5.38 -15.06 -2.46
N ILE A 16 -4.76 -14.99 -1.28
CA ILE A 16 -4.60 -16.13 -0.38
C ILE A 16 -5.28 -15.84 0.95
N ILE A 17 -6.23 -16.69 1.33
CA ILE A 17 -6.89 -16.63 2.63
C ILE A 17 -6.79 -18.01 3.27
N LYS A 18 -6.04 -18.10 4.37
CA LYS A 18 -5.68 -19.37 5.02
C LYS A 18 -5.04 -20.35 4.03
N LEU A 19 -5.79 -21.36 3.58
CA LEU A 19 -5.37 -22.39 2.62
C LEU A 19 -6.01 -22.24 1.25
N TRP A 20 -6.88 -21.24 1.06
CA TRP A 20 -7.59 -21.00 -0.19
C TRP A 20 -6.82 -20.00 -1.04
N LYS A 21 -6.57 -20.38 -2.28
CA LYS A 21 -5.92 -19.56 -3.29
C LYS A 21 -6.92 -19.25 -4.40
N LYS A 22 -7.03 -17.96 -4.76
CA LYS A 22 -7.87 -17.49 -5.85
C LYS A 22 -7.02 -16.71 -6.84
N ASP A 23 -7.12 -17.06 -8.12
CA ASP A 23 -6.41 -16.38 -9.20
C ASP A 23 -7.01 -14.98 -9.45
N LEU A 24 -6.14 -14.01 -9.66
CA LEU A 24 -6.46 -12.64 -10.01
C LEU A 24 -5.82 -12.34 -11.36
N GLU A 25 -6.59 -11.77 -12.29
CA GLU A 25 -6.06 -11.35 -13.59
C GLU A 25 -6.81 -10.13 -14.11
N CYS A 26 -6.07 -9.19 -14.71
CA CYS A 26 -6.62 -8.16 -15.56
C CYS A 26 -5.69 -7.77 -16.71
N LEU A 27 -6.27 -7.16 -17.74
CA LEU A 27 -5.54 -6.59 -18.87
C LEU A 27 -5.56 -5.07 -18.75
N ALA A 28 -4.40 -4.42 -18.76
CA ALA A 28 -4.31 -2.97 -18.87
C ALA A 28 -4.64 -2.52 -20.30
N LEU A 29 -5.64 -1.66 -20.46
CA LEU A 29 -6.19 -1.25 -21.75
C LEU A 29 -5.72 0.12 -22.18
N ASP A 30 -5.66 1.07 -21.25
CA ASP A 30 -5.26 2.44 -21.52
C ASP A 30 -4.82 3.16 -20.24
N VAL A 31 -4.00 4.20 -20.39
CA VAL A 31 -3.59 5.06 -19.26
C VAL A 31 -3.78 6.50 -19.66
N LYS A 32 -4.62 7.21 -18.91
CA LYS A 32 -4.82 8.67 -19.06
C LYS A 32 -4.27 9.38 -17.83
N ARG A 33 -3.78 10.60 -18.03
CA ARG A 33 -3.18 11.43 -16.98
C ARG A 33 -3.75 12.84 -17.03
N GLU A 34 -3.95 13.43 -15.87
CA GLU A 34 -4.36 14.82 -15.71
C GLU A 34 -3.54 15.46 -14.59
N GLN A 35 -2.84 16.55 -14.87
CA GLN A 35 -2.09 17.27 -13.85
C GLN A 35 -3.06 17.95 -12.86
N LYS A 36 -2.87 17.70 -11.56
CA LYS A 36 -3.49 18.44 -10.46
C LYS A 36 -2.43 19.26 -9.73
N ASP A 37 -2.81 20.00 -8.69
CA ASP A 37 -1.91 20.91 -7.99
C ASP A 37 -0.67 20.21 -7.41
N LEU A 38 -0.87 19.07 -6.72
CA LEU A 38 0.22 18.36 -6.02
C LEU A 38 0.67 17.07 -6.72
N TYR A 39 -0.17 16.50 -7.59
CA TYR A 39 0.03 15.17 -8.17
C TYR A 39 -0.54 15.07 -9.60
N GLU A 40 -0.12 14.05 -10.34
CA GLU A 40 -0.79 13.62 -11.58
C GLU A 40 -1.93 12.65 -11.24
N PHE A 41 -3.16 12.98 -11.59
CA PHE A 41 -4.28 12.05 -11.52
C PHE A 41 -4.18 11.06 -12.68
N VAL A 42 -3.96 9.79 -12.36
CA VAL A 42 -3.75 8.72 -13.32
C VAL A 42 -4.98 7.82 -13.34
N MET A 43 -5.56 7.64 -14.53
CA MET A 43 -6.71 6.77 -14.77
C MET A 43 -6.25 5.58 -15.62
N ILE A 44 -6.25 4.40 -15.03
CA ILE A 44 -5.81 3.17 -15.69
C ILE A 44 -7.06 2.36 -16.04
N GLU A 45 -7.39 2.32 -17.33
CA GLU A 45 -8.49 1.48 -17.81
C GLU A 45 -8.01 0.03 -17.87
N THR A 46 -8.78 -0.90 -17.31
CA THR A 46 -8.48 -2.33 -17.33
C THR A 46 -9.68 -3.16 -17.77
N SER A 47 -9.47 -4.43 -18.10
CA SER A 47 -10.56 -5.36 -18.47
C SER A 47 -11.62 -5.59 -17.39
N ILE A 48 -11.35 -5.16 -16.16
CA ILE A 48 -12.25 -5.33 -15.02
C ILE A 48 -12.80 -3.99 -14.50
N GLY A 49 -12.41 -2.86 -15.09
CA GLY A 49 -12.81 -1.52 -14.69
C GLY A 49 -11.63 -0.57 -14.46
N ARG A 50 -11.93 0.71 -14.29
CA ARG A 50 -10.93 1.78 -14.19
C ARG A 50 -10.34 1.90 -12.78
N VAL A 51 -9.02 1.87 -12.65
CA VAL A 51 -8.30 2.13 -11.40
C VAL A 51 -7.81 3.58 -11.39
N ASP A 52 -8.20 4.34 -10.37
CA ASP A 52 -7.86 5.75 -10.23
C ASP A 52 -6.72 5.92 -9.21
N CYS A 53 -5.69 6.67 -9.58
CA CYS A 53 -4.50 6.89 -8.76
C CYS A 53 -4.12 8.37 -8.67
N ALA A 54 -3.51 8.76 -7.55
CA ALA A 54 -2.84 10.05 -7.39
C ALA A 54 -1.33 9.83 -7.32
N TYR A 55 -0.61 10.25 -8.37
CA TYR A 55 0.82 10.00 -8.55
C TYR A 55 1.67 11.23 -8.27
N TYR A 56 2.49 11.13 -7.23
CA TYR A 56 3.47 12.13 -6.80
C TYR A 56 4.83 11.71 -7.32
N LYS A 57 5.14 12.15 -8.54
CA LYS A 57 6.37 11.78 -9.22
C LYS A 57 7.59 12.50 -8.62
N ALA A 58 8.61 11.72 -8.26
CA ALA A 58 9.96 12.21 -8.00
C ALA A 58 10.84 11.97 -9.24
N GLU A 59 11.73 12.92 -9.56
CA GLU A 59 12.57 12.84 -10.76
C GLU A 59 13.84 12.00 -10.50
N GLY A 60 14.24 11.20 -11.50
CA GLY A 60 15.52 10.48 -11.49
C GLY A 60 15.66 9.37 -10.44
N THR A 61 14.55 8.83 -9.94
CA THR A 61 14.53 7.75 -8.94
C THR A 61 13.96 6.45 -9.49
N ASP A 62 14.35 5.33 -8.89
CA ASP A 62 13.73 4.01 -9.08
C ASP A 62 12.94 3.56 -7.84
N LYS A 63 12.76 4.44 -6.85
CA LYS A 63 12.08 4.17 -5.57
C LYS A 63 10.69 4.76 -5.55
N GLY A 64 9.74 4.00 -5.02
CA GLY A 64 8.41 4.55 -4.76
C GLY A 64 7.59 3.79 -3.75
N VAL A 65 6.59 4.48 -3.21
CA VAL A 65 5.68 3.96 -2.19
C VAL A 65 4.26 3.95 -2.72
N ILE A 66 3.55 2.85 -2.52
CA ILE A 66 2.11 2.77 -2.77
C ILE A 66 1.37 2.88 -1.43
N MET A 67 0.34 3.72 -1.39
CA MET A 67 -0.47 3.93 -0.19
C MET A 67 -1.93 3.61 -0.50
N VAL A 68 -2.54 2.75 0.32
CA VAL A 68 -3.92 2.31 0.16
C VAL A 68 -4.70 2.42 1.47
N THR A 69 -5.97 2.82 1.37
CA THR A 69 -6.85 3.04 2.52
C THR A 69 -7.66 1.79 2.89
N GLY A 70 -8.57 1.93 3.85
CA GLY A 70 -9.53 0.91 4.27
C GLY A 70 -10.81 0.87 3.44
N VAL A 71 -11.91 0.50 4.10
CA VAL A 71 -13.22 0.26 3.48
C VAL A 71 -13.99 1.53 3.11
N THR A 72 -13.56 2.69 3.60
CA THR A 72 -14.09 4.01 3.24
C THR A 72 -13.89 4.31 1.75
N GLY A 73 -12.81 3.80 1.17
CA GLY A 73 -12.48 3.98 -0.24
C GLY A 73 -12.04 5.41 -0.56
N ASP A 74 -12.20 5.81 -1.82
CA ASP A 74 -11.64 7.06 -2.34
C ASP A 74 -10.12 7.18 -2.09
N PHE A 75 -9.58 8.39 -2.08
CA PHE A 75 -8.21 8.68 -1.62
C PHE A 75 -8.14 8.96 -0.11
N ASP A 76 -8.99 8.31 0.68
CA ASP A 76 -9.01 8.48 2.14
C ASP A 76 -7.65 8.15 2.79
N SER A 77 -7.44 8.64 4.01
CA SER A 77 -6.17 8.51 4.73
C SER A 77 -6.38 8.54 6.24
N PRO A 78 -5.75 7.62 7.00
CA PRO A 78 -5.74 7.68 8.46
C PRO A 78 -4.82 8.81 8.95
N ALA A 79 -4.74 8.95 10.28
CA ALA A 79 -3.75 9.74 11.00
C ALA A 79 -3.65 11.17 10.47
N ASP A 80 -4.78 11.87 10.45
CA ASP A 80 -4.95 13.23 9.93
C ASP A 80 -4.22 13.46 8.59
N ASN A 81 -4.79 12.90 7.52
CA ASN A 81 -4.27 13.08 6.15
C ASN A 81 -2.80 12.64 5.96
N LEU A 82 -2.40 11.56 6.66
CA LEU A 82 -1.07 10.96 6.56
C LEU A 82 -0.56 10.77 5.12
N TYR A 83 -1.36 10.19 4.23
CA TYR A 83 -0.94 9.82 2.88
C TYR A 83 -0.59 11.03 1.99
N PRO A 84 -1.44 12.08 1.88
CA PRO A 84 -1.04 13.32 1.22
C PRO A 84 0.26 13.93 1.79
N ARG A 85 0.39 13.99 3.12
CA ARG A 85 1.58 14.55 3.79
C ARG A 85 2.84 13.78 3.41
N LEU A 86 2.85 12.45 3.64
CA LEU A 86 3.97 11.59 3.26
C LEU A 86 4.28 11.66 1.76
N SER A 87 3.25 11.69 0.90
CA SER A 87 3.46 11.72 -0.56
C SER A 87 4.19 12.99 -1.02
N ALA A 88 3.90 14.15 -0.41
CA ALA A 88 4.60 15.39 -0.71
C ALA A 88 6.05 15.34 -0.22
N ASP A 89 6.28 14.92 1.02
CA ASP A 89 7.62 14.95 1.62
C ASP A 89 8.55 13.88 1.03
N LEU A 90 8.04 12.67 0.77
CA LEU A 90 8.80 11.60 0.12
C LEU A 90 9.23 11.99 -1.30
N LYS A 91 8.36 12.68 -2.03
CA LYS A 91 8.67 13.20 -3.37
C LYS A 91 9.88 14.13 -3.33
N ASP A 92 9.91 15.06 -2.37
CA ASP A 92 10.98 16.07 -2.25
C ASP A 92 12.34 15.46 -1.90
N ILE A 93 12.36 14.24 -1.36
CA ILE A 93 13.59 13.49 -1.03
C ILE A 93 13.87 12.32 -1.99
N GLY A 94 13.22 12.30 -3.15
CA GLY A 94 13.55 11.38 -4.24
C GLY A 94 12.85 10.02 -4.18
N ILE A 95 11.68 9.92 -3.54
CA ILE A 95 10.85 8.72 -3.51
C ILE A 95 9.48 9.06 -4.11
N SER A 96 9.10 8.43 -5.22
CA SER A 96 7.78 8.66 -5.80
C SER A 96 6.68 8.09 -4.91
N ALA A 97 5.48 8.66 -4.89
CA ALA A 97 4.34 8.07 -4.18
C ALA A 97 3.13 7.86 -5.09
N LEU A 98 2.40 6.76 -4.91
CA LEU A 98 1.18 6.45 -5.62
C LEU A 98 0.08 6.11 -4.61
N ARG A 99 -0.95 6.93 -4.53
CA ARG A 99 -2.15 6.62 -3.76
C ARG A 99 -3.16 5.97 -4.71
N ILE A 100 -3.80 4.88 -4.29
CA ILE A 100 -4.76 4.14 -5.11
C ILE A 100 -6.15 4.26 -4.51
N LYS A 101 -7.12 4.60 -5.34
CA LYS A 101 -8.54 4.55 -5.02
C LYS A 101 -9.08 3.18 -5.43
N PHE A 102 -9.47 2.36 -4.46
CA PHE A 102 -10.09 1.07 -4.74
C PHE A 102 -11.39 1.25 -5.53
N ARG A 103 -11.59 0.41 -6.55
CA ARG A 103 -12.82 0.39 -7.35
C ARG A 103 -14.01 -0.11 -6.56
N ASN A 104 -13.79 -1.18 -5.81
CA ASN A 104 -14.79 -1.83 -4.97
C ASN A 104 -14.25 -1.94 -3.54
N PRO A 105 -14.23 -0.84 -2.77
CA PRO A 105 -13.86 -0.90 -1.36
C PRO A 105 -14.79 -1.90 -0.66
N THR A 106 -14.28 -2.68 0.29
CA THR A 106 -14.86 -3.90 0.91
C THR A 106 -14.59 -5.25 0.21
N ARG A 107 -14.11 -5.26 -1.05
CA ARG A 107 -13.73 -6.50 -1.73
C ARG A 107 -12.22 -6.65 -1.75
N LEU A 108 -11.69 -7.52 -0.89
CA LEU A 108 -10.24 -7.76 -0.74
C LEU A 108 -9.58 -8.11 -2.09
N ALA A 109 -10.04 -9.17 -2.76
CA ALA A 109 -9.56 -9.58 -4.09
C ALA A 109 -9.44 -8.42 -5.11
N ASP A 110 -10.49 -7.60 -5.21
CA ASP A 110 -10.55 -6.49 -6.17
C ASP A 110 -9.52 -5.41 -5.78
N SER A 111 -9.38 -5.14 -4.48
CA SER A 111 -8.44 -4.16 -3.93
C SER A 111 -6.97 -4.61 -4.05
N VAL A 112 -6.71 -5.92 -3.92
CA VAL A 112 -5.39 -6.52 -4.22
C VAL A 112 -5.06 -6.32 -5.69
N LEU A 113 -6.00 -6.63 -6.59
CA LEU A 113 -5.78 -6.48 -8.02
C LEU A 113 -5.58 -5.00 -8.43
N ASP A 114 -6.29 -4.06 -7.80
CA ASP A 114 -6.07 -2.62 -7.98
C ASP A 114 -4.65 -2.20 -7.56
N THR A 115 -4.16 -2.78 -6.46
CA THR A 115 -2.80 -2.53 -5.97
C THR A 115 -1.75 -3.10 -6.93
N LEU A 116 -1.97 -4.29 -7.48
CA LEU A 116 -1.11 -4.88 -8.51
C LEU A 116 -1.08 -4.04 -9.80
N VAL A 117 -2.22 -3.44 -10.19
CA VAL A 117 -2.28 -2.48 -11.30
C VAL A 117 -1.43 -1.25 -11.01
N GLY A 118 -1.48 -0.71 -9.78
CA GLY A 118 -0.64 0.40 -9.36
C GLY A 118 0.86 0.07 -9.34
N ILE A 119 1.22 -1.14 -8.89
CA ILE A 119 2.61 -1.66 -8.95
C ILE A 119 3.10 -1.68 -10.39
N GLU A 120 2.30 -2.23 -11.32
CA GLU A 120 2.70 -2.33 -12.72
C GLU A 120 2.77 -0.97 -13.42
N PHE A 121 1.91 -0.03 -13.01
CA PHE A 121 2.05 1.36 -13.41
C PHE A 121 3.38 1.96 -12.95
N LEU A 122 3.76 1.83 -11.68
CA LEU A 122 5.04 2.33 -11.16
C LEU A 122 6.25 1.69 -11.88
N LYS A 123 6.21 0.37 -12.14
CA LYS A 123 7.25 -0.31 -12.93
C LYS A 123 7.36 0.24 -14.34
N SER A 124 6.24 0.63 -14.96
CA SER A 124 6.24 1.30 -16.27
C SER A 124 6.90 2.68 -16.25
N GLU A 125 6.89 3.35 -15.09
CA GLU A 125 7.63 4.59 -14.81
C GLU A 125 9.11 4.35 -14.42
N ASN A 126 9.58 3.10 -14.48
CA ASN A 126 10.90 2.62 -14.03
C ASN A 126 11.12 2.69 -12.51
N ILE A 127 10.04 2.68 -11.72
CA ILE A 127 10.10 2.53 -10.27
C ILE A 127 10.11 1.04 -9.94
N MET A 128 11.26 0.53 -9.48
CA MET A 128 11.55 -0.90 -9.29
C MET A 128 11.80 -1.27 -7.83
N ASN A 129 11.99 -0.30 -6.93
CA ASN A 129 12.12 -0.55 -5.49
C ASN A 129 10.87 0.00 -4.79
N LEU A 130 10.03 -0.91 -4.30
CA LEU A 130 8.69 -0.57 -3.85
C LEU A 130 8.52 -0.70 -2.34
N GLY A 131 7.93 0.32 -1.72
CA GLY A 131 7.34 0.23 -0.39
C GLY A 131 5.82 0.22 -0.49
N LEU A 132 5.13 -0.50 0.38
CA LEU A 132 3.65 -0.50 0.43
C LEU A 132 3.17 -0.08 1.82
N ILE A 133 2.15 0.77 1.89
CA ILE A 133 1.55 1.24 3.14
C ILE A 133 0.04 1.02 3.06
N GLY A 134 -0.54 0.34 4.04
CA GLY A 134 -1.95 -0.01 4.03
C GLY A 134 -2.62 0.18 5.38
N HIS A 135 -3.79 0.81 5.40
CA HIS A 135 -4.60 1.00 6.59
C HIS A 135 -5.81 0.09 6.63
N SER A 136 -6.13 -0.49 7.79
CA SER A 136 -7.32 -1.32 7.98
C SER A 136 -7.35 -2.50 7.00
N MET A 137 -8.38 -2.60 6.15
CA MET A 137 -8.41 -3.55 5.02
C MET A 137 -7.20 -3.41 4.10
N GLY A 138 -6.74 -2.18 3.87
CA GLY A 138 -5.53 -1.87 3.11
C GLY A 138 -4.28 -2.56 3.64
N GLY A 139 -4.18 -2.81 4.95
CA GLY A 139 -3.07 -3.56 5.54
C GLY A 139 -2.97 -5.00 5.03
N ALA A 140 -4.11 -5.70 4.96
CA ALA A 140 -4.19 -7.03 4.34
C ALA A 140 -3.94 -6.96 2.82
N VAL A 141 -4.43 -5.91 2.15
CA VAL A 141 -4.19 -5.70 0.71
C VAL A 141 -2.70 -5.57 0.40
N VAL A 142 -1.93 -4.78 1.17
CA VAL A 142 -0.50 -4.61 0.90
C VAL A 142 0.32 -5.87 1.20
N VAL A 143 -0.09 -6.67 2.19
CA VAL A 143 0.52 -7.99 2.44
C VAL A 143 0.30 -8.93 1.25
N GLN A 144 -0.93 -9.01 0.74
CA GLN A 144 -1.26 -9.81 -0.44
C GLN A 144 -0.52 -9.31 -1.68
N ALA A 145 -0.45 -7.99 -1.89
CA ALA A 145 0.28 -7.41 -3.02
C ALA A 145 1.79 -7.71 -2.93
N ALA A 146 2.39 -7.59 -1.73
CA ALA A 146 3.79 -7.94 -1.50
C ALA A 146 4.10 -9.41 -1.75
N PHE A 147 3.17 -10.32 -1.43
CA PHE A 147 3.29 -11.73 -1.76
C PHE A 147 3.38 -11.97 -3.28
N ASN A 148 2.76 -11.12 -4.09
CA ASN A 148 2.72 -11.23 -5.54
C ASN A 148 3.83 -10.44 -6.27
N GLU A 149 4.66 -9.67 -5.56
CA GLU A 149 5.66 -8.77 -6.19
C GLU A 149 7.02 -8.80 -5.47
N GLU A 150 8.03 -9.32 -6.16
CA GLU A 150 9.42 -9.44 -5.66
C GLU A 150 10.15 -8.09 -5.47
N ASN A 151 9.66 -7.04 -6.12
CA ASN A 151 10.22 -5.70 -6.02
C ASN A 151 9.83 -4.96 -4.73
N VAL A 152 8.95 -5.52 -3.91
CA VAL A 152 8.55 -4.94 -2.62
C VAL A 152 9.61 -5.17 -1.54
N LYS A 153 10.26 -4.08 -1.09
CA LYS A 153 11.33 -4.09 -0.07
C LYS A 153 10.80 -3.86 1.34
N THR A 154 9.67 -3.18 1.46
CA THR A 154 9.08 -2.86 2.76
C THR A 154 7.57 -2.81 2.69
N ILE A 155 6.93 -3.26 3.75
CA ILE A 155 5.51 -3.01 3.99
C ILE A 155 5.30 -2.33 5.34
N VAL A 156 4.30 -1.46 5.40
CA VAL A 156 3.81 -0.85 6.63
C VAL A 156 2.31 -1.09 6.72
N THR A 157 1.83 -1.60 7.84
CA THR A 157 0.40 -1.76 8.10
C THR A 157 -0.04 -0.87 9.27
N LEU A 158 -1.20 -0.25 9.13
CA LEU A 158 -1.82 0.64 10.13
C LEU A 158 -3.17 0.04 10.53
N SER A 159 -3.36 -0.28 11.80
CA SER A 159 -4.64 -0.80 12.33
C SER A 159 -5.20 -1.95 11.48
N THR A 160 -4.33 -2.90 11.07
CA THR A 160 -4.66 -3.86 10.01
C THR A 160 -5.77 -4.82 10.40
N GLN A 161 -6.61 -5.21 9.43
CA GLN A 161 -7.51 -6.34 9.60
C GLN A 161 -6.77 -7.68 9.57
N GLY A 162 -7.36 -8.69 10.22
CA GLY A 162 -6.82 -10.05 10.22
C GLY A 162 -7.21 -10.88 9.00
N TYR A 163 -8.34 -10.60 8.35
CA TYR A 163 -8.76 -11.36 7.17
C TYR A 163 -7.83 -11.07 5.97
N GLY A 164 -7.14 -12.10 5.49
CA GLY A 164 -6.22 -11.99 4.35
C GLY A 164 -4.80 -11.57 4.71
N ILE A 165 -4.45 -11.48 6.00
CA ILE A 165 -3.10 -11.14 6.46
C ILE A 165 -2.13 -12.35 6.46
N ASP A 166 -2.66 -13.57 6.30
CA ASP A 166 -1.91 -14.83 6.39
C ASP A 166 -0.59 -14.87 5.57
N PRO A 167 -0.51 -14.29 4.36
CA PRO A 167 0.72 -14.32 3.55
C PRO A 167 1.92 -13.64 4.20
N ILE A 168 1.74 -12.83 5.24
CA ILE A 168 2.82 -12.16 5.97
C ILE A 168 3.89 -13.16 6.47
N SER A 169 3.47 -14.39 6.77
CA SER A 169 4.32 -15.49 7.25
C SER A 169 5.25 -16.10 6.19
N ILE A 170 4.98 -15.83 4.91
CA ILE A 170 5.67 -16.43 3.77
C ILE A 170 6.14 -15.36 2.77
N LEU A 171 6.17 -14.09 3.17
CA LEU A 171 6.80 -13.03 2.39
C LEU A 171 8.29 -13.32 2.20
N PRO A 172 8.93 -12.80 1.13
CA PRO A 172 10.38 -12.88 0.97
C PRO A 172 11.11 -12.38 2.22
N LYS A 173 12.17 -13.09 2.63
CA LYS A 173 12.94 -12.75 3.86
C LYS A 173 13.61 -11.38 3.83
N ASN A 174 13.71 -10.75 2.67
CA ASN A 174 14.25 -9.41 2.49
C ASN A 174 13.17 -8.32 2.46
N THR A 175 11.89 -8.68 2.61
CA THR A 175 10.80 -7.73 2.75
C THR A 175 10.67 -7.36 4.23
N SER A 176 11.01 -6.12 4.54
CA SER A 176 10.88 -5.58 5.90
C SER A 176 9.41 -5.29 6.24
N VAL A 177 9.02 -5.48 7.50
CA VAL A 177 7.63 -5.37 7.94
C VAL A 177 7.51 -4.44 9.15
N PHE A 178 6.69 -3.40 9.04
CA PHE A 178 6.34 -2.54 10.17
C PHE A 178 4.83 -2.54 10.42
N LEU A 179 4.41 -2.91 11.62
CA LEU A 179 3.01 -2.88 12.03
C LEU A 179 2.80 -1.79 13.07
N ILE A 180 1.80 -0.93 12.85
CA ILE A 180 1.38 0.09 13.81
C ILE A 180 -0.09 -0.14 14.14
N HIS A 181 -0.46 -0.09 15.41
CA HIS A 181 -1.85 -0.27 15.84
C HIS A 181 -2.16 0.63 17.04
N GLY A 182 -3.37 1.18 17.11
CA GLY A 182 -3.84 1.91 18.28
C GLY A 182 -4.19 0.95 19.42
N GLU A 183 -3.81 1.26 20.66
CA GLU A 183 -4.16 0.42 21.82
C GLU A 183 -5.68 0.37 22.06
N GLU A 184 -6.37 1.49 21.78
CA GLU A 184 -7.81 1.67 21.99
C GLU A 184 -8.61 1.51 20.68
N ASP A 185 -8.12 0.69 19.74
CA ASP A 185 -8.86 0.38 18.52
C ASP A 185 -10.10 -0.49 18.82
N GLU A 186 -11.26 0.16 18.92
CA GLU A 186 -12.54 -0.49 19.15
C GLU A 186 -13.08 -1.24 17.92
N LYS A 187 -12.53 -1.01 16.72
CA LYS A 187 -12.97 -1.69 15.48
C LYS A 187 -12.21 -3.00 15.27
N LEU A 188 -10.91 -3.01 15.53
CA LEU A 188 -10.02 -4.15 15.34
C LEU A 188 -9.04 -4.26 16.51
N SER A 189 -8.93 -5.43 17.13
CA SER A 189 -8.00 -5.60 18.25
C SER A 189 -6.53 -5.43 17.80
N PRO A 190 -5.68 -4.73 18.58
CA PRO A 190 -4.24 -4.66 18.33
C PRO A 190 -3.55 -6.03 18.34
N ASP A 191 -4.17 -7.05 18.95
CA ASP A 191 -3.70 -8.45 18.89
C ASP A 191 -3.52 -8.96 17.46
N ILE A 192 -4.27 -8.41 16.49
CA ILE A 192 -4.11 -8.76 15.07
C ILE A 192 -2.72 -8.36 14.57
N SER A 193 -2.25 -7.15 14.90
CA SER A 193 -0.90 -6.70 14.56
C SER A 193 0.15 -7.51 15.33
N VAL A 194 -0.10 -7.83 16.60
CA VAL A 194 0.83 -8.65 17.41
C VAL A 194 1.00 -10.04 16.80
N GLN A 195 -0.08 -10.72 16.44
CA GLN A 195 -0.02 -12.05 15.80
C GLN A 195 0.66 -11.98 14.42
N ALA A 196 0.36 -10.96 13.62
CA ALA A 196 1.01 -10.75 12.34
C ALA A 196 2.52 -10.48 12.50
N TYR A 197 2.92 -9.73 13.52
CA TYR A 197 4.33 -9.51 13.87
C TYR A 197 5.04 -10.81 14.25
N GLU A 198 4.42 -11.68 15.04
CA GLU A 198 5.00 -12.97 15.42
C GLU A 198 5.30 -13.85 14.20
N LEU A 199 4.42 -13.81 13.19
CA LEU A 199 4.54 -14.57 11.95
C LEU A 199 5.54 -13.96 10.94
N ALA A 200 5.72 -12.64 10.93
CA ALA A 200 6.59 -11.94 10.00
C ALA A 200 8.08 -12.33 10.17
N HIS A 201 8.83 -12.24 9.07
CA HIS A 201 10.28 -12.41 9.07
C HIS A 201 11.02 -11.11 9.47
N GLU A 202 12.24 -11.24 9.99
CA GLU A 202 13.12 -10.09 10.17
C GLU A 202 13.60 -9.54 8.81
N PRO A 203 13.81 -8.21 8.67
CA PRO A 203 13.67 -7.19 9.70
C PRO A 203 12.21 -6.77 9.92
N LYS A 204 11.75 -6.81 11.17
CA LYS A 204 10.38 -6.41 11.53
C LYS A 204 10.32 -5.46 12.73
N ARG A 205 9.24 -4.70 12.81
CA ARG A 205 8.91 -3.84 13.95
C ARG A 205 7.41 -3.86 14.18
N ILE A 206 7.01 -3.74 15.44
CA ILE A 206 5.63 -3.45 15.83
C ILE A 206 5.62 -2.28 16.81
N GLU A 207 4.64 -1.40 16.65
CA GLU A 207 4.35 -0.32 17.59
C GLU A 207 2.85 -0.36 17.91
N VAL A 208 2.54 -0.71 19.15
CA VAL A 208 1.20 -0.49 19.72
C VAL A 208 1.26 0.89 20.36
N MET A 209 0.40 1.80 19.93
CA MET A 209 0.49 3.21 20.30
C MET A 209 -0.28 3.44 21.60
N ASP A 210 0.47 3.53 22.71
CA ASP A 210 0.02 3.61 24.11
C ASP A 210 -0.70 4.93 24.51
N ALA A 211 -1.32 5.61 23.55
CA ALA A 211 -2.24 6.72 23.78
C ALA A 211 -3.68 6.24 23.56
N LYS A 212 -4.68 7.12 23.71
CA LYS A 212 -6.07 6.85 23.28
C LYS A 212 -6.22 6.71 21.76
N ALA A 213 -5.19 6.21 21.08
CA ALA A 213 -5.12 6.01 19.65
C ALA A 213 -6.16 4.97 19.25
N GLY A 214 -7.17 5.42 18.51
CA GLY A 214 -8.19 4.55 17.97
C GLY A 214 -7.80 3.98 16.60
N HIS A 215 -8.79 3.43 15.91
CA HIS A 215 -8.62 2.80 14.60
C HIS A 215 -7.96 3.71 13.54
N GLU A 216 -8.31 5.00 13.53
CA GLU A 216 -7.80 5.96 12.54
C GLU A 216 -6.43 6.52 12.92
N LEU A 217 -5.97 6.33 14.16
CA LEU A 217 -4.68 6.84 14.68
C LEU A 217 -4.56 8.38 14.69
N ASP A 218 -5.67 9.11 14.61
CA ASP A 218 -5.66 10.58 14.57
C ASP A 218 -5.05 11.20 15.83
N GLU A 219 -5.22 10.55 16.99
CA GLU A 219 -4.70 11.02 18.27
C GLU A 219 -3.16 11.05 18.34
N VAL A 220 -2.51 10.28 17.46
CA VAL A 220 -1.04 10.09 17.41
C VAL A 220 -0.49 10.37 16.00
N ALA A 221 -1.21 11.16 15.21
CA ALA A 221 -0.96 11.35 13.80
C ALA A 221 0.48 11.78 13.45
N ASP A 222 1.07 12.68 14.23
CA ASP A 222 2.43 13.18 13.98
C ASP A 222 3.50 12.14 14.30
N ASP A 223 3.32 11.37 15.38
CA ASP A 223 4.22 10.28 15.74
C ASP A 223 4.17 9.18 14.69
N VAL A 224 2.97 8.79 14.25
CA VAL A 224 2.77 7.82 13.16
C VAL A 224 3.47 8.30 11.89
N TYR A 225 3.29 9.57 11.51
CA TYR A 225 3.96 10.15 10.34
C TYR A 225 5.49 10.01 10.44
N VAL A 226 6.10 10.41 11.57
CA VAL A 226 7.55 10.36 11.74
C VAL A 226 8.06 8.93 11.64
N GLN A 227 7.40 8.00 12.33
CA GLN A 227 7.82 6.60 12.37
C GLN A 227 7.77 5.94 10.99
N ILE A 228 6.71 6.20 10.21
CA ILE A 228 6.55 5.66 8.87
C ILE A 228 7.58 6.27 7.91
N ARG A 229 7.75 7.58 7.93
CA ARG A 229 8.74 8.27 7.09
C ARG A 229 10.13 7.70 7.34
N ASP A 230 10.54 7.59 8.60
CA ASP A 230 11.87 7.12 8.97
C ASP A 230 12.06 5.64 8.62
N TRP A 231 11.02 4.82 8.76
CA TRP A 231 11.04 3.42 8.34
C TRP A 231 11.20 3.28 6.81
N VAL A 232 10.39 4.00 6.03
CA VAL A 232 10.49 4.03 4.56
C VAL A 232 11.88 4.46 4.13
N LEU A 233 12.44 5.52 4.73
CA LEU A 233 13.78 5.98 4.40
C LEU A 233 14.86 4.96 4.74
N LYS A 234 14.71 4.21 5.84
CA LYS A 234 15.68 3.19 6.21
C LYS A 234 15.66 1.97 5.28
N HIS A 235 14.47 1.56 4.84
CA HIS A 235 14.27 0.27 4.16
C HIS A 235 14.05 0.36 2.65
N LEU A 236 13.87 1.58 2.12
CA LEU A 236 13.71 1.83 0.68
C LEU A 236 14.84 2.68 0.09
N ALA A 237 15.71 3.29 0.92
CA ALA A 237 16.86 4.07 0.44
C ALA A 237 18.08 3.24 0.04
#